data_AF-A0A957R4D7-F1
#
_entry.id   AF-A0A957R4D7-F1
#
_cell.length_a   1.000
_cell.length_b   1.000
_cell.length_c   1.000
_cell.angle_alpha   90.00
_cell.angle_beta   90.00
_cell.angle_gamma   90.00
#
_symmetry.space_group_name_H-M   'P 1'
#
loop_
_entity.id
_entity.type
_entity.pdbx_description
1 polymer ?
#
loop_
_entity_poly.entity_id
_entity_poly.type
_entity_poly.pdbx_seq_one_letter_code
_entity_poly.pdbx_strand_id
1 'polypeptide(L)'
;SRVGLRAILVPLFVTITIAFVLRALRTQKRWLYVAGGLFLGLSLYTYQAARILPPLILMAFLYFVLSKRTFAAPLLLNMSLTFGMALLVFMPMVVYEWQYPGSLNQRVNDAALIDLERPLAEQLPALIEQSWAALRVFSFEGDLDPLFTIPGRPSLNIFLSLLFYQGLFIAVTRLYLRRDVFLLTWLGAMLVPAMIAGQAGAAKRAIGALPAVMILIALGVLIPWKWFRQLRAIDPTPTTRRAYALFGVIIIGGFLYTGLNTYRDYFLIWANDPSLVTHFQLKRAAVGQYIATLPQTEQILVSPLQPSHPTIRLHSNLREGVRGYNGRSCLLMPDRRTAATTYVISPDIHENSLALLKRHFPSGEVVAEAPSSVNSDLPDYVAYRVPLGATLNNRPKSVANVSWENQIKLVGYELQETTLQPDTELVLNLYYEAAAEMMVSYTVFVHLVPQDDPNPTPTVWAQHDSEPCEGVVPTNSWQEGDLLRDTVRLQLPADLPDGQYQLLLGFYRWPELTRLSLTDSRGRALDKTVYELTAVSVIDL
;
A
#
# COMPACT_ATOMS: atom_id res chain seq x y z
N SER A 1 -10.16 17.05 -4.78
CA SER A 1 -9.17 16.01 -4.42
C SER A 1 -9.65 14.69 -4.97
N ARG A 2 -8.80 13.92 -5.66
CA ARG A 2 -9.15 12.56 -6.13
C ARG A 2 -8.86 11.48 -5.07
N VAL A 3 -8.17 11.86 -3.98
CA VAL A 3 -7.87 10.99 -2.84
C VAL A 3 -8.29 11.68 -1.53
N GLY A 4 -8.98 10.96 -0.64
CA GLY A 4 -9.31 11.44 0.70
C GLY A 4 -8.28 10.99 1.73
N LEU A 5 -7.34 11.86 2.11
CA LEU A 5 -6.34 11.57 3.14
C LEU A 5 -6.56 12.43 4.38
N ARG A 6 -6.51 11.81 5.57
CA ARG A 6 -6.63 12.53 6.86
C ARG A 6 -5.59 13.64 7.05
N ALA A 7 -4.43 13.54 6.37
CA ALA A 7 -3.37 14.53 6.41
C ALA A 7 -3.82 15.95 6.01
N ILE A 8 -4.82 16.08 5.12
CA ILE A 8 -5.32 17.39 4.67
C ILE A 8 -5.99 18.21 5.78
N LEU A 9 -6.39 17.56 6.88
CA LEU A 9 -6.96 18.24 8.04
C LEU A 9 -5.89 18.98 8.87
N VAL A 10 -4.60 18.61 8.74
CA VAL A 10 -3.52 19.22 9.53
C VAL A 10 -3.41 20.73 9.29
N PRO A 11 -3.30 21.26 8.04
CA PRO A 11 -3.29 22.70 7.81
C PRO A 11 -4.47 23.44 8.45
N LEU A 12 -5.67 22.85 8.39
CA LEU A 12 -6.88 23.44 8.95
C LEU A 12 -6.75 23.59 10.47
N PHE A 13 -6.49 22.49 11.19
CA PHE A 13 -6.40 22.51 12.65
C PHE A 13 -5.20 23.30 13.16
N VAL A 14 -4.04 23.21 12.49
CA VAL A 14 -2.85 24.02 12.83
C VAL A 14 -3.17 25.51 12.71
N THR A 15 -3.78 25.93 11.60
CA THR A 15 -4.12 27.34 11.36
C THR A 15 -5.13 27.85 12.38
N ILE A 16 -6.20 27.11 12.64
CA ILE A 16 -7.23 27.48 13.61
C ILE A 16 -6.65 27.56 15.02
N THR A 17 -5.87 26.56 15.44
CA THR A 17 -5.24 26.50 16.76
C THR A 17 -4.32 27.71 16.96
N ILE A 18 -3.42 27.97 16.01
CA ILE A 18 -2.48 29.09 16.09
C ILE A 18 -3.23 30.42 16.08
N ALA A 19 -4.26 30.58 15.24
CA ALA A 19 -5.07 31.79 15.19
C ALA A 19 -5.75 32.08 16.54
N PHE A 20 -6.34 31.07 17.18
CA PHE A 20 -6.94 31.19 18.51
C PHE A 20 -5.91 31.52 19.58
N VAL A 21 -4.79 30.79 19.63
CA VAL A 21 -3.73 31.01 20.63
C VAL A 21 -3.11 32.40 20.49
N LEU A 22 -2.77 32.83 19.27
CA LEU A 22 -2.20 34.17 19.05
C LEU A 22 -3.21 35.28 19.38
N ARG A 23 -4.50 35.09 19.07
CA ARG A 23 -5.56 36.04 19.45
C ARG A 23 -5.79 36.05 20.96
N ALA A 24 -5.70 34.89 21.63
CA ALA A 24 -5.79 34.76 23.07
C ALA A 24 -4.64 35.51 23.75
N LEU A 25 -3.40 35.33 23.29
CA LEU A 25 -2.22 36.05 23.79
C LEU A 25 -2.33 37.57 23.62
N ARG A 26 -2.99 38.05 22.56
CA ARG A 26 -3.21 39.49 22.34
C ARG A 26 -4.33 40.08 23.20
N THR A 27 -5.44 39.36 23.34
CA THR A 27 -6.66 39.89 23.97
C THR A 27 -6.87 39.44 25.41
N GLN A 28 -6.10 38.45 25.88
CA GLN A 28 -6.17 37.84 27.20
C GLN A 28 -7.54 37.22 27.55
N LYS A 29 -8.41 36.97 26.55
CA LYS A 29 -9.73 36.34 26.77
C LYS A 29 -9.61 34.83 26.97
N ARG A 30 -10.02 34.32 28.14
CA ARG A 30 -9.89 32.91 28.54
C ARG A 30 -10.55 31.91 27.58
N TRP A 31 -11.72 32.23 27.05
CA TRP A 31 -12.42 31.33 26.13
C TRP A 31 -11.61 31.05 24.84
N LEU A 32 -10.77 31.99 24.40
CA LEU A 32 -9.91 31.78 23.23
C LEU A 32 -8.80 30.77 23.50
N TYR A 33 -8.28 30.70 24.73
CA TYR A 33 -7.33 29.67 25.15
C TYR A 33 -7.99 28.29 25.17
N VAL A 34 -9.22 28.20 25.70
CA VAL A 34 -10.02 26.97 25.69
C VAL A 34 -10.33 26.53 24.25
N ALA A 35 -10.76 27.44 23.38
CA ALA A 35 -10.99 27.15 21.96
C ALA A 35 -9.70 26.69 21.26
N GLY A 36 -8.56 27.37 21.53
CA GLY A 36 -7.26 26.94 21.04
C GLY A 36 -6.89 25.53 21.50
N GLY A 37 -7.15 25.21 22.78
CA GLY A 37 -6.95 23.87 23.34
C GLY A 37 -7.85 22.81 22.72
N LEU A 38 -9.13 23.12 22.48
CA LEU A 38 -10.06 22.24 21.77
C LEU A 38 -9.53 21.85 20.39
N PHE A 39 -9.15 22.83 19.57
CA PHE A 39 -8.61 22.57 18.24
C PHE A 39 -7.23 21.91 18.26
N LEU A 40 -6.40 22.21 19.26
CA LEU A 40 -5.13 21.52 19.49
C LEU A 40 -5.37 20.04 19.76
N GLY A 41 -6.31 19.70 20.65
CA GLY A 41 -6.68 18.30 20.93
C GLY A 41 -7.26 17.58 19.72
N LEU A 42 -8.18 18.22 18.97
CA LEU A 42 -8.73 17.66 17.73
C LEU A 42 -7.65 17.42 16.66
N SER A 43 -6.64 18.29 16.58
CA SER A 43 -5.53 18.12 15.64
C SER A 43 -4.79 16.79 15.84
N LEU A 44 -4.73 16.27 17.07
CA LEU A 44 -4.01 15.03 17.38
C LEU A 44 -4.72 13.77 16.85
N TYR A 45 -6.00 13.88 16.45
CA TYR A 45 -6.75 12.81 15.79
C TYR A 45 -6.55 12.76 14.27
N THR A 46 -5.91 13.78 13.67
CA THR A 46 -5.87 13.89 12.20
C THR A 46 -4.76 13.05 11.59
N TYR A 47 -3.51 13.42 11.84
CA TYR A 47 -2.34 12.80 11.22
C TYR A 47 -1.13 12.98 12.13
N GLN A 48 -0.17 12.07 12.02
CA GLN A 48 0.99 11.99 12.93
C GLN A 48 1.81 13.29 12.96
N ALA A 49 1.93 14.01 11.84
CA ALA A 49 2.63 15.30 11.81
C ALA A 49 2.03 16.35 12.76
N ALA A 50 0.72 16.27 13.07
CA ALA A 50 0.07 17.17 14.02
C ALA A 50 0.59 17.02 15.46
N ARG A 51 1.31 15.94 15.78
CA ARG A 51 1.94 15.74 17.10
C ARG A 51 3.05 16.75 17.40
N ILE A 52 3.56 17.46 16.39
CA ILE A 52 4.49 18.58 16.57
C ILE A 52 3.76 19.88 16.98
N LEU A 53 2.43 19.94 16.86
CA LEU A 53 1.68 21.14 17.20
C LEU A 53 1.71 21.48 18.71
N PRO A 54 1.52 20.54 19.66
CA PRO A 54 1.66 20.85 21.09
C PRO A 54 3.00 21.49 21.49
N PRO A 55 4.18 20.93 21.11
CA PRO A 55 5.44 21.60 21.42
C PRO A 55 5.59 22.95 20.70
N LEU A 56 5.06 23.10 19.48
CA LEU A 56 5.04 24.39 18.79
C LEU A 56 4.21 25.45 19.54
N ILE A 57 3.04 25.07 20.07
CA ILE A 57 2.21 25.96 20.88
C ILE A 57 2.91 26.31 22.21
N LEU A 58 3.60 25.34 22.83
CA LEU A 58 4.42 25.62 24.01
C LEU A 58 5.51 26.65 23.72
N MET A 59 6.22 26.51 22.58
CA MET A 59 7.19 27.50 22.12
C MET A 59 6.56 28.88 21.89
N ALA A 60 5.30 28.96 21.44
CA ALA A 60 4.58 30.23 21.31
C ALA A 60 4.39 30.92 22.67
N PHE A 61 3.99 30.17 23.71
CA PHE A 61 3.87 30.68 25.07
C PHE A 61 5.23 31.11 25.64
N LEU A 62 6.27 30.30 25.48
CA LEU A 62 7.62 30.63 25.92
C LEU A 62 8.15 31.90 25.25
N TYR A 63 7.97 32.01 23.93
CA TYR A 63 8.33 33.22 23.19
C TYR A 63 7.57 34.46 23.71
N PHE A 64 6.28 34.32 24.01
CA PHE A 64 5.49 35.41 24.59
C PHE A 64 6.07 35.87 25.95
N VAL A 65 6.41 34.95 26.85
CA VAL A 65 7.07 35.25 28.15
C VAL A 65 8.38 36.02 27.92
N LEU A 66 9.25 35.47 27.07
CA LEU A 66 10.57 36.05 26.80
C LEU A 66 10.48 37.44 26.15
N SER A 67 9.45 37.67 25.33
CA SER A 67 9.22 38.97 24.67
C SER A 67 8.71 40.05 25.63
N LYS A 68 7.87 39.68 26.61
CA LYS A 68 7.28 40.62 27.58
C LYS A 68 8.14 40.79 28.84
N ARG A 69 9.15 39.94 29.05
CA ARG A 69 10.02 39.91 30.24
C ARG A 69 9.24 39.86 31.57
N THR A 70 8.00 39.42 31.53
CA THR A 70 7.14 39.29 32.70
C THR A 70 6.53 37.90 32.70
N PHE A 71 6.88 37.12 33.71
CA PHE A 71 6.21 35.87 34.01
C PHE A 71 5.11 36.18 35.01
N ALA A 72 3.85 36.10 34.57
CA ALA A 72 2.71 36.40 35.42
C ALA A 72 1.90 35.11 35.64
N ALA A 73 1.50 34.82 36.88
CA ALA A 73 0.66 33.66 37.23
C ALA A 73 -0.59 33.48 36.34
N PRO A 74 -1.25 34.55 35.83
CA PRO A 74 -2.35 34.40 34.86
C PRO A 74 -1.97 33.71 33.54
N LEU A 75 -0.71 33.81 33.10
CA LEU A 75 -0.24 33.15 31.89
C LEU A 75 -0.11 31.64 32.07
N LEU A 76 0.38 31.20 33.23
CA LEU A 76 0.41 29.78 33.59
C LEU A 76 -1.01 29.21 33.56
N LEU A 77 -1.97 29.89 34.19
CA LEU A 77 -3.37 29.49 34.13
C LEU A 77 -3.89 29.40 32.68
N ASN A 78 -3.61 30.41 31.85
CA ASN A 78 -4.05 30.41 30.45
C ASN A 78 -3.40 29.28 29.61
N MET A 79 -2.13 28.98 29.89
CA MET A 79 -1.43 27.85 29.30
C MET A 79 -2.06 26.53 29.74
N SER A 80 -2.31 26.36 31.05
CA SER A 80 -3.01 25.19 31.61
C SER A 80 -4.41 25.01 31.04
N LEU A 81 -5.16 26.09 30.79
CA LEU A 81 -6.46 26.01 30.12
C LEU A 81 -6.34 25.48 28.68
N THR A 82 -5.31 25.90 27.95
CA THR A 82 -5.07 25.45 26.57
C THR A 82 -4.68 23.97 26.54
N PHE A 83 -3.66 23.57 27.29
CA PHE A 83 -3.17 22.20 27.30
C PHE A 83 -4.11 21.24 28.04
N GLY A 84 -4.79 21.70 29.08
CA GLY A 84 -5.80 20.92 29.80
C GLY A 84 -7.00 20.59 28.92
N MET A 85 -7.49 21.57 28.14
CA MET A 85 -8.56 21.30 27.16
C MET A 85 -8.08 20.38 26.03
N ALA A 86 -6.86 20.56 25.53
CA ALA A 86 -6.29 19.69 24.51
C ALA A 86 -6.16 18.24 25.01
N LEU A 87 -5.71 18.05 26.25
CA LEU A 87 -5.62 16.76 26.90
C LEU A 87 -7.00 16.14 27.08
N LEU A 88 -7.99 16.90 27.54
CA LEU A 88 -9.36 16.42 27.72
C LEU A 88 -9.96 15.89 26.40
N VAL A 89 -9.73 16.60 25.29
CA VAL A 89 -10.19 16.17 23.96
C VAL A 89 -9.40 14.95 23.46
N PHE A 90 -8.10 14.90 23.72
CA PHE A 90 -7.23 13.78 23.31
C PHE A 90 -7.33 12.56 24.23
N MET A 91 -7.99 12.68 25.39
CA MET A 91 -8.03 11.66 26.43
C MET A 91 -8.52 10.29 25.95
N PRO A 92 -9.55 10.16 25.09
CA PRO A 92 -9.94 8.85 24.55
C PRO A 92 -8.79 8.07 23.89
N MET A 93 -7.91 8.75 23.15
CA MET A 93 -6.74 8.11 22.54
C MET A 93 -5.68 7.74 23.56
N VAL A 94 -5.51 8.55 24.61
CA VAL A 94 -4.61 8.22 25.73
C VAL A 94 -5.08 6.96 26.45
N VAL A 95 -6.39 6.85 26.71
CA VAL A 95 -7.00 5.65 27.32
C VAL A 95 -6.85 4.43 26.40
N TYR A 96 -7.04 4.61 25.09
CA TYR A 96 -6.87 3.51 24.14
C TYR A 96 -5.43 2.99 24.12
N GLU A 97 -4.43 3.88 24.07
CA GLU A 97 -3.02 3.49 24.11
C GLU A 97 -2.64 2.82 25.44
N TRP A 98 -3.24 3.23 26.55
CA TRP A 98 -3.06 2.55 27.83
C TRP A 98 -3.55 1.10 27.77
N GLN A 99 -4.71 0.86 27.14
CA GLN A 99 -5.29 -0.49 27.00
C GLN A 99 -4.53 -1.34 25.97
N TYR A 100 -3.99 -0.72 24.93
CA TYR A 100 -3.28 -1.36 23.83
C TYR A 100 -1.92 -0.70 23.58
N PRO A 101 -0.92 -0.95 24.45
CA PRO A 101 0.38 -0.31 24.35
C PRO A 101 1.04 -0.51 22.98
N GLY A 102 1.55 0.57 22.39
CA GLY A 102 2.23 0.58 21.09
C GLY A 102 1.32 0.90 19.89
N SER A 103 -0.01 0.85 20.05
CA SER A 103 -0.96 1.01 18.95
C SER A 103 -0.89 2.39 18.26
N LEU A 104 -0.60 3.46 19.00
CA LEU A 104 -0.48 4.81 18.46
C LEU A 104 0.83 5.06 17.72
N ASN A 105 1.89 4.32 18.03
CA ASN A 105 3.25 4.58 17.56
C ASN A 105 3.79 3.54 16.57
N GLN A 106 3.13 2.39 16.38
CA GLN A 106 3.49 1.38 15.37
C GLN A 106 3.87 2.03 14.02
N ARG A 107 2.97 2.82 13.44
CA ARG A 107 3.24 3.49 12.16
C ARG A 107 4.31 4.59 12.19
N VAL A 108 4.62 5.17 13.35
CA VAL A 108 5.72 6.13 13.47
C VAL A 108 7.04 5.37 13.48
N ASN A 109 7.10 4.26 14.21
CA ASN A 109 8.27 3.41 14.30
C ASN A 109 8.59 2.75 12.94
N ASP A 110 7.57 2.31 12.20
CA ASP A 110 7.76 1.72 10.86
C ASP A 110 8.20 2.73 9.79
N ALA A 111 7.93 4.03 10.00
CA ALA A 111 8.16 5.09 9.01
C ALA A 111 9.34 6.01 9.34
N ALA A 112 9.82 6.00 10.59
CA ALA A 112 10.96 6.79 11.03
C ALA A 112 12.25 6.15 10.53
N LEU A 113 13.14 6.98 9.96
CA LEU A 113 14.51 6.58 9.65
C LEU A 113 15.35 6.36 10.91
N ILE A 114 14.91 6.93 12.05
CA ILE A 114 15.64 6.86 13.31
C ILE A 114 15.35 5.53 14.00
N ASP A 115 16.33 4.64 13.92
CA ASP A 115 16.38 3.40 14.70
C ASP A 115 17.21 3.66 15.96
N LEU A 116 16.57 3.59 17.13
CA LEU A 116 17.23 3.83 18.42
C LEU A 116 18.23 2.72 18.79
N GLU A 117 18.17 1.57 18.11
CA GLU A 117 19.09 0.45 18.32
C GLU A 117 20.40 0.60 17.54
N ARG A 118 20.44 1.51 16.55
CA ARG A 118 21.62 1.78 15.73
C ARG A 118 22.34 3.06 16.16
N PRO A 119 23.67 3.14 16.03
CA PRO A 119 24.41 4.38 16.28
C PRO A 119 23.95 5.53 15.38
N LEU A 120 23.83 6.74 15.94
CA LEU A 120 23.43 7.95 15.18
C LEU A 120 24.40 8.25 14.02
N ALA A 121 25.69 7.92 14.18
CA ALA A 121 26.71 8.15 13.16
C ALA A 121 26.41 7.41 11.84
N GLU A 122 25.79 6.22 11.92
CA GLU A 122 25.40 5.42 10.76
C GLU A 122 24.15 5.97 10.05
N GLN A 123 23.31 6.68 10.80
CA GLN A 123 22.03 7.23 10.31
C GLN A 123 22.13 8.68 9.84
N LEU A 124 23.19 9.38 10.25
CA LEU A 124 23.40 10.79 9.96
C LEU A 124 23.39 11.13 8.46
N PRO A 125 24.02 10.35 7.55
CA PRO A 125 23.94 10.63 6.11
C PRO A 125 22.51 10.61 5.58
N ALA A 126 21.72 9.61 5.99
CA ALA A 126 20.33 9.48 5.58
C ALA A 126 19.46 10.63 6.13
N LEU A 127 19.68 11.05 7.38
CA LEU A 127 18.98 12.20 7.97
C LEU A 127 19.32 13.51 7.27
N ILE A 128 20.57 13.70 6.84
CA ILE A 128 21.00 14.88 6.07
C ILE A 128 20.31 14.88 4.71
N GLU A 129 20.35 13.75 4.00
CA GLU A 129 19.70 13.59 2.70
C GLU A 129 18.18 13.87 2.79
N GLN A 130 17.51 13.29 3.78
CA GLN A 130 16.09 13.47 4.00
C GLN A 130 15.75 14.91 4.42
N SER A 131 16.61 15.56 5.21
CA SER A 131 16.46 16.98 5.54
C SER A 131 16.55 17.86 4.30
N TRP A 132 17.46 17.53 3.40
CA TRP A 132 17.59 18.22 2.12
C TRP A 132 16.39 17.99 1.21
N ALA A 133 15.86 16.77 1.16
CA ALA A 133 14.62 16.45 0.45
C ALA A 133 13.42 17.26 1.00
N ALA A 134 13.26 17.33 2.32
CA ALA A 134 12.20 18.09 2.98
C ALA A 134 12.25 19.60 2.66
N LEU A 135 13.45 20.17 2.48
CA LEU A 135 13.61 21.58 2.10
C LEU A 135 13.36 21.81 0.59
N ARG A 136 13.80 20.88 -0.26
CA ARG A 136 13.65 20.99 -1.72
C ARG A 136 12.23 20.79 -2.23
N VAL A 137 11.38 20.09 -1.45
CA VAL A 137 10.00 19.75 -1.80
C VAL A 137 9.12 20.94 -2.18
N PHE A 138 9.43 22.13 -1.68
CA PHE A 138 8.66 23.33 -1.99
C PHE A 138 9.00 23.91 -3.35
N SER A 139 10.28 23.95 -3.75
CA SER A 139 10.71 24.84 -4.84
C SER A 139 11.53 24.18 -5.94
N PHE A 140 12.13 23.01 -5.67
CA PHE A 140 13.10 22.39 -6.59
C PHE A 140 12.66 21.03 -7.08
N GLU A 141 12.39 20.10 -6.17
CA GLU A 141 12.10 18.70 -6.49
C GLU A 141 11.05 18.17 -5.52
N GLY A 142 9.92 17.72 -6.04
CA GLY A 142 8.82 17.17 -5.24
C GLY A 142 8.85 15.66 -5.08
N ASP A 143 7.77 15.10 -4.53
CA ASP A 143 7.60 13.67 -4.40
C ASP A 143 7.51 12.97 -5.77
N LEU A 144 7.96 11.72 -5.85
CA LEU A 144 7.96 10.91 -7.08
C LEU A 144 6.72 10.02 -7.22
N ASP A 145 5.90 9.88 -6.17
CA ASP A 145 4.72 9.01 -6.18
C ASP A 145 3.58 9.67 -6.98
N PRO A 146 3.22 9.13 -8.17
CA PRO A 146 2.19 9.70 -9.01
C PRO A 146 0.79 9.62 -8.35
N LEU A 147 0.61 8.86 -7.28
CA LEU A 147 -0.65 8.86 -6.51
C LEU A 147 -0.98 10.23 -5.89
N PHE A 148 0.03 11.05 -5.58
CA PHE A 148 -0.16 12.31 -4.84
C PHE A 148 0.18 13.56 -5.64
N THR A 149 1.06 13.48 -6.63
CA THR A 149 1.54 14.63 -7.42
C THR A 149 2.00 14.18 -8.80
N ILE A 150 2.35 15.13 -9.67
CA ILE A 150 3.16 14.82 -10.85
C ILE A 150 4.58 14.49 -10.36
N PRO A 151 5.17 13.34 -10.73
CA PRO A 151 6.49 12.93 -10.25
C PRO A 151 7.55 14.02 -10.42
N GLY A 152 8.25 14.35 -9.33
CA GLY A 152 9.34 15.33 -9.29
C GLY A 152 8.90 16.79 -9.30
N ARG A 153 7.62 17.08 -9.53
CA ARG A 153 7.11 18.46 -9.54
C ARG A 153 7.13 19.06 -8.13
N PRO A 154 7.78 20.22 -7.91
CA PRO A 154 7.77 20.89 -6.62
C PRO A 154 6.37 21.37 -6.22
N SER A 155 6.17 21.53 -4.91
CA SER A 155 4.87 21.93 -4.35
C SER A 155 4.45 23.35 -4.75
N LEU A 156 5.43 24.25 -4.93
CA LEU A 156 5.25 25.62 -5.39
C LEU A 156 5.79 25.74 -6.82
N ASN A 157 5.09 26.49 -7.66
CA ASN A 157 5.63 26.89 -8.96
C ASN A 157 6.68 27.99 -8.79
N ILE A 158 7.45 28.27 -9.84
CA ILE A 158 8.54 29.24 -9.82
C ILE A 158 8.16 30.63 -9.28
N PHE A 159 6.96 31.13 -9.61
CA PHE A 159 6.49 32.43 -9.13
C PHE A 159 6.25 32.41 -7.62
N LEU A 160 5.55 31.39 -7.11
CA LEU A 160 5.32 31.23 -5.67
C LEU A 160 6.63 30.96 -4.91
N SER A 161 7.57 30.21 -5.49
CA SER A 161 8.88 29.95 -4.92
C SER A 161 9.69 31.24 -4.75
N LEU A 162 9.69 32.13 -5.74
CA LEU A 162 10.36 33.43 -5.65
C LEU A 162 9.78 34.30 -4.52
N LEU A 163 8.45 34.36 -4.43
CA LEU A 163 7.77 35.07 -3.33
C LEU A 163 8.03 34.44 -1.97
N PHE A 164 8.08 33.10 -1.90
CA PHE A 164 8.42 32.37 -0.68
C PHE A 164 9.83 32.71 -0.21
N TYR A 165 10.86 32.64 -1.07
CA TYR A 165 12.23 32.97 -0.70
C TYR A 165 12.40 34.46 -0.37
N GLN A 166 11.72 35.36 -1.08
CA GLN A 166 11.69 36.78 -0.72
C GLN A 166 11.06 37.00 0.66
N GLY A 167 9.94 36.35 0.95
CA GLY A 167 9.30 36.37 2.26
C GLY A 167 10.17 35.79 3.36
N LEU A 168 10.85 34.68 3.09
CA LEU A 168 11.80 34.04 3.99
C LEU A 168 12.98 34.97 4.30
N PHE A 169 13.56 35.61 3.29
CA PHE A 169 14.61 36.61 3.46
C PHE A 169 14.13 37.79 4.33
N ILE A 170 12.92 38.30 4.08
CA ILE A 170 12.32 39.37 4.90
C ILE A 170 12.10 38.92 6.35
N ALA A 171 11.63 37.69 6.57
CA ALA A 171 11.42 37.15 7.91
C ALA A 171 12.74 36.97 8.68
N VAL A 172 13.77 36.43 8.02
CA VAL A 172 15.11 36.24 8.59
C VAL A 172 15.75 37.58 8.91
N THR A 173 15.72 38.54 7.97
CA THR A 173 16.23 39.89 8.23
C THR A 173 15.47 40.62 9.32
N ARG A 174 14.26 40.20 9.72
CA ARG A 174 13.51 40.78 10.86
C ARG A 174 13.70 40.04 12.17
N LEU A 175 14.56 39.02 12.21
CA LEU A 175 14.90 38.30 13.45
C LEU A 175 15.58 39.23 14.48
N TYR A 176 16.35 40.23 14.06
CA TYR A 176 16.92 41.21 14.98
C TYR A 176 15.85 42.01 15.73
N LEU A 177 14.68 42.23 15.10
CA LEU A 177 13.51 42.87 15.71
C LEU A 177 12.63 41.88 16.49
N ARG A 178 13.02 40.59 16.54
CA ARG A 178 12.27 39.46 17.09
C ARG A 178 10.87 39.28 16.50
N ARG A 179 10.49 39.93 15.39
CA ARG A 179 9.09 39.98 14.91
C ARG A 179 8.58 38.67 14.33
N ASP A 180 9.41 38.00 13.53
CA ASP A 180 9.00 36.83 12.74
C ASP A 180 9.55 35.50 13.28
N VAL A 181 10.07 35.51 14.52
CA VAL A 181 10.66 34.34 15.20
C VAL A 181 9.68 33.17 15.23
N PHE A 182 8.45 33.40 15.70
CA PHE A 182 7.44 32.34 15.79
C PHE A 182 7.08 31.73 14.42
N LEU A 183 7.05 32.54 13.36
CA LEU A 183 6.76 32.06 12.00
C LEU A 183 7.86 31.12 11.50
N LEU A 184 9.12 31.47 11.74
CA LEU A 184 10.27 30.63 11.37
C LEU A 184 10.36 29.38 12.25
N THR A 185 10.06 29.49 13.54
CA THR A 185 9.94 28.32 14.44
C THR A 185 8.83 27.39 13.98
N TRP A 186 7.68 27.92 13.55
CA TRP A 186 6.59 27.12 12.98
C TRP A 186 7.03 26.40 11.71
N LEU A 187 7.62 27.12 10.75
CA LEU A 187 8.15 26.51 9.53
C LEU A 187 9.12 25.38 9.85
N GLY A 188 10.13 25.63 10.70
CA GLY A 188 11.13 24.63 11.07
C GLY A 188 10.53 23.43 11.80
N ALA A 189 9.72 23.67 12.83
CA ALA A 189 9.10 22.60 13.63
C ALA A 189 8.22 21.69 12.75
N MET A 190 7.39 22.27 11.88
CA MET A 190 6.49 21.48 11.03
C MET A 190 7.17 20.84 9.82
N LEU A 191 8.48 21.08 9.60
CA LEU A 191 9.29 20.32 8.66
C LEU A 191 9.92 19.07 9.28
N VAL A 192 10.06 19.02 10.61
CA VAL A 192 10.66 17.88 11.31
C VAL A 192 10.05 16.52 10.92
N PRO A 193 8.71 16.35 10.81
CA PRO A 193 8.13 15.07 10.39
C PRO A 193 8.56 14.63 8.98
N ALA A 194 8.87 15.56 8.09
CA ALA A 194 9.37 15.25 6.75
C ALA A 194 10.87 14.93 6.75
N MET A 195 11.65 15.50 7.69
CA MET A 195 13.09 15.28 7.82
C MET A 195 13.45 13.94 8.45
N ILE A 196 12.57 13.39 9.31
CA ILE A 196 12.82 12.15 10.06
C ILE A 196 12.24 10.91 9.36
N ALA A 197 11.32 11.08 8.42
CA ALA A 197 10.63 9.95 7.80
C ALA A 197 11.28 9.53 6.49
N GLY A 198 11.26 8.23 6.17
CA GLY A 198 11.86 7.65 4.95
C GLY A 198 11.37 8.24 3.61
N GLN A 199 12.06 7.86 2.53
CA GLN A 199 12.11 8.51 1.20
C GLN A 199 10.77 8.77 0.44
N ALA A 200 9.59 8.39 0.94
CA ALA A 200 8.32 8.58 0.23
C ALA A 200 7.33 9.55 0.93
N GLY A 201 7.01 10.70 0.32
CA GLY A 201 5.92 11.58 0.74
C GLY A 201 6.34 12.78 1.59
N ALA A 202 7.48 13.41 1.29
CA ALA A 202 7.98 14.58 1.98
C ALA A 202 6.96 15.73 2.00
N ALA A 203 6.24 15.97 0.90
CA ALA A 203 5.25 17.05 0.83
C ALA A 203 4.06 16.76 1.76
N LYS A 204 3.59 15.50 1.76
CA LYS A 204 2.51 15.04 2.65
C LYS A 204 2.89 15.16 4.13
N ARG A 205 4.16 14.92 4.48
CA ARG A 205 4.63 15.02 5.88
C ARG A 205 4.93 16.46 6.30
N ALA A 206 5.38 17.31 5.37
CA ALA A 206 5.58 18.74 5.58
C ALA A 206 4.28 19.55 5.54
N ILE A 207 3.12 18.91 5.38
CA ILE A 207 1.83 19.59 5.16
C ILE A 207 1.46 20.57 6.29
N GLY A 208 1.91 20.31 7.54
CA GLY A 208 1.70 21.23 8.67
C GLY A 208 2.47 22.55 8.57
N ALA A 209 3.51 22.60 7.72
CA ALA A 209 4.29 23.80 7.44
C ALA A 209 3.63 24.69 6.37
N LEU A 210 2.67 24.15 5.59
CA LEU A 210 2.04 24.85 4.47
C LEU A 210 1.46 26.22 4.85
N PRO A 211 0.76 26.41 5.99
CA PRO A 211 0.25 27.74 6.31
C PRO A 211 1.38 28.74 6.64
N ALA A 212 2.50 28.30 7.23
CA ALA A 212 3.67 29.15 7.43
C ALA A 212 4.30 29.56 6.09
N VAL A 213 4.41 28.62 5.14
CA VAL A 213 4.85 28.87 3.76
C VAL A 213 3.95 29.92 3.08
N MET A 214 2.63 29.80 3.20
CA MET A 214 1.69 30.77 2.63
C MET A 214 1.82 32.17 3.26
N ILE A 215 2.06 32.25 4.58
CA ILE A 215 2.31 33.53 5.25
C ILE A 215 3.62 34.15 4.74
N LEU A 216 4.67 33.36 4.53
CA LEU A 216 5.93 33.85 3.97
C LEU A 216 5.75 34.37 2.54
N ILE A 217 5.03 33.65 1.68
CA ILE A 217 4.65 34.15 0.34
C ILE A 217 3.91 35.49 0.45
N ALA A 218 2.96 35.60 1.39
CA ALA A 218 2.23 36.84 1.61
C ALA A 218 3.14 37.99 2.09
N LEU A 219 4.15 37.72 2.92
CA LEU A 219 5.16 38.71 3.31
C LEU A 219 6.00 39.16 2.10
N GLY A 220 6.37 38.21 1.23
CA GLY A 220 7.06 38.49 -0.05
C GLY A 220 6.28 39.44 -0.93
N VAL A 221 4.95 39.40 -0.93
CA VAL A 221 4.11 40.35 -1.68
C VAL A 221 3.89 41.67 -0.92
N LEU A 222 3.41 41.59 0.32
CA LEU A 222 2.84 42.74 1.04
C LEU A 222 3.89 43.76 1.47
N ILE A 223 5.12 43.33 1.78
CA ILE A 223 6.17 44.24 2.24
C ILE A 223 6.72 45.08 1.08
N PRO A 224 7.12 44.51 -0.07
CA PRO A 224 7.46 45.30 -1.26
C PRO A 224 6.29 46.16 -1.74
N TRP A 225 5.05 45.65 -1.68
CA TRP A 225 3.86 46.44 -2.04
C TRP A 225 3.74 47.72 -1.20
N LYS A 226 3.88 47.60 0.13
CA LYS A 226 3.85 48.75 1.04
C LYS A 226 4.99 49.71 0.76
N TRP A 227 6.18 49.20 0.45
CA TRP A 227 7.34 50.03 0.11
C TRP A 227 7.12 50.83 -1.17
N PHE A 228 6.70 50.21 -2.27
CA PHE A 228 6.37 50.92 -3.51
C PHE A 228 5.22 51.93 -3.32
N ARG A 229 4.21 51.59 -2.51
CA ARG A 229 3.11 52.51 -2.17
C ARG A 229 3.62 53.73 -1.40
N GLN A 230 4.53 53.54 -0.45
CA GLN A 230 5.14 54.64 0.32
C GLN A 230 6.02 55.52 -0.57
N LEU A 231 6.86 54.93 -1.42
CA LEU A 231 7.67 55.69 -2.38
C LEU A 231 6.82 56.56 -3.30
N ARG A 232 5.74 56.00 -3.86
CA ARG A 232 4.77 56.75 -4.68
C ARG A 232 4.10 57.90 -3.90
N ALA A 233 3.88 57.73 -2.60
CA ALA A 233 3.25 58.74 -1.76
C ALA A 233 4.21 59.89 -1.41
N ILE A 234 5.51 59.60 -1.26
CA ILE A 234 6.55 60.58 -0.95
C ILE A 234 7.01 61.32 -2.22
N ASP A 235 7.21 60.60 -3.33
CA ASP A 235 7.67 61.16 -4.60
C ASP A 235 6.79 60.67 -5.77
N PRO A 236 5.71 61.41 -6.13
CA PRO A 236 4.70 60.98 -7.09
C PRO A 236 5.12 61.17 -8.56
N THR A 237 6.38 60.90 -8.90
CA THR A 237 6.92 60.94 -10.26
C THR A 237 6.27 59.89 -11.19
N PRO A 238 6.29 60.10 -12.53
CA PRO A 238 5.78 59.11 -13.48
C PRO A 238 6.51 57.76 -13.39
N THR A 239 7.79 57.76 -12.99
CA THR A 239 8.60 56.57 -12.76
C THR A 239 8.10 55.74 -11.57
N THR A 240 7.86 56.37 -10.40
CA THR A 240 7.35 55.64 -9.23
C THR A 240 5.92 55.12 -9.44
N ARG A 241 5.09 55.87 -10.19
CA ARG A 241 3.75 55.40 -10.61
C ARG A 241 3.84 54.17 -11.52
N ARG A 242 4.72 54.20 -12.53
CA ARG A 242 4.95 53.06 -13.44
C ARG A 242 5.51 51.85 -12.69
N ALA A 243 6.47 52.04 -11.78
CA ALA A 243 7.03 50.95 -10.96
C ALA A 243 5.97 50.28 -10.07
N TYR A 244 5.14 51.08 -9.39
CA TYR A 244 4.03 50.56 -8.58
C TYR A 244 2.99 49.80 -9.42
N ALA A 245 2.60 50.36 -10.58
CA ALA A 245 1.67 49.71 -11.50
C ALA A 245 2.25 48.40 -12.07
N LEU A 246 3.52 48.41 -12.48
CA LEU A 246 4.22 47.24 -13.00
C LEU A 246 4.30 46.14 -11.94
N PHE A 247 4.62 46.48 -10.69
CA PHE A 247 4.57 45.51 -9.59
C PHE A 247 3.17 44.90 -9.43
N GLY A 248 2.12 45.74 -9.50
CA GLY A 248 0.73 45.29 -9.57
C GLY A 248 0.46 44.26 -10.67
N VAL A 249 0.87 44.57 -11.89
CA VAL A 249 0.70 43.69 -13.06
C VAL A 249 1.48 42.39 -12.88
N ILE A 250 2.72 42.43 -12.37
CA ILE A 250 3.53 41.23 -12.11
C ILE A 250 2.84 40.31 -11.08
N ILE A 251 2.31 40.88 -9.99
CA ILE A 251 1.64 40.08 -8.96
C ILE A 251 0.36 39.45 -9.50
N ILE A 252 -0.49 40.22 -10.19
CA ILE A 252 -1.73 39.70 -10.79
C ILE A 252 -1.41 38.64 -11.85
N GLY A 253 -0.47 38.92 -12.75
CA GLY A 253 -0.03 38.00 -13.80
C GLY A 253 0.57 36.72 -13.22
N GLY A 254 1.35 36.80 -12.15
CA GLY A 254 1.93 35.63 -11.48
C GLY A 254 0.91 34.75 -10.77
N PHE A 255 -0.14 35.34 -10.16
CA PHE A 255 -1.25 34.56 -9.62
C PHE A 255 -2.11 33.94 -10.72
N LEU A 256 -2.33 34.63 -11.83
CA LEU A 256 -3.00 34.07 -13.01
C LEU A 256 -2.20 32.89 -13.59
N TYR A 257 -0.89 33.07 -13.77
CA TYR A 257 0.04 32.01 -14.17
C TYR A 257 -0.03 30.80 -13.22
N THR A 258 -0.04 31.05 -11.92
CA THR A 258 -0.19 30.00 -10.90
C THR A 258 -1.50 29.24 -11.07
N GLY A 259 -2.62 29.94 -11.25
CA GLY A 259 -3.92 29.31 -11.45
C GLY A 259 -3.99 28.46 -12.72
N LEU A 260 -3.50 29.01 -13.84
CA LEU A 260 -3.50 28.33 -15.15
C LEU A 260 -2.59 27.09 -15.14
N ASN A 261 -1.38 27.20 -14.57
CA ASN A 261 -0.49 26.05 -14.46
C ASN A 261 -1.03 25.00 -13.51
N THR A 262 -1.56 25.36 -12.35
CA THR A 262 -2.17 24.39 -11.44
C THR A 262 -3.37 23.69 -12.11
N TYR A 263 -4.17 24.40 -12.91
CA TYR A 263 -5.26 23.79 -13.67
C TYR A 263 -4.73 22.78 -14.70
N ARG A 264 -3.76 23.19 -15.54
CA ARG A 264 -3.12 22.31 -16.52
C ARG A 264 -2.53 21.08 -15.86
N ASP A 265 -1.74 21.28 -14.81
CA ASP A 265 -1.02 20.22 -14.12
C ASP A 265 -2.00 19.23 -13.49
N TYR A 266 -3.03 19.71 -12.79
CA TYR A 266 -3.97 18.85 -12.08
C TYR A 266 -5.00 18.17 -12.99
N PHE A 267 -5.60 18.91 -13.93
CA PHE A 267 -6.73 18.44 -14.73
C PHE A 267 -6.34 17.89 -16.10
N LEU A 268 -5.16 18.23 -16.63
CA LEU A 268 -4.72 17.79 -17.96
C LEU A 268 -3.52 16.85 -17.89
N ILE A 269 -2.49 17.15 -17.10
CA ILE A 269 -1.29 16.29 -17.05
C ILE A 269 -1.51 15.13 -16.10
N TRP A 270 -1.70 15.41 -14.81
CA TRP A 270 -1.84 14.38 -13.79
C TRP A 270 -3.05 13.48 -14.05
N ALA A 271 -4.19 14.07 -14.42
CA ALA A 271 -5.42 13.32 -14.70
C ALA A 271 -5.32 12.33 -15.87
N ASN A 272 -4.36 12.51 -16.78
CA ASN A 272 -4.13 11.64 -17.94
C ASN A 272 -2.86 10.78 -17.77
N ASP A 273 -2.25 10.76 -16.59
CA ASP A 273 -1.10 9.90 -16.33
C ASP A 273 -1.54 8.43 -16.34
N PRO A 274 -1.00 7.58 -17.25
CA PRO A 274 -1.43 6.19 -17.40
C PRO A 274 -1.12 5.34 -16.17
N SER A 275 -0.14 5.74 -15.34
CA SER A 275 0.19 5.01 -14.10
C SER A 275 -0.94 5.09 -13.08
N LEU A 276 -1.79 6.13 -13.14
CA LEU A 276 -2.90 6.30 -12.20
C LEU A 276 -3.88 5.12 -12.20
N VAL A 277 -3.99 4.41 -13.32
CA VAL A 277 -4.77 3.17 -13.42
C VAL A 277 -4.36 2.15 -12.36
N THR A 278 -3.04 1.96 -12.21
CA THR A 278 -2.46 1.04 -11.24
C THR A 278 -2.56 1.61 -9.82
N HIS A 279 -2.24 2.88 -9.62
CA HIS A 279 -2.23 3.54 -8.31
C HIS A 279 -3.64 3.67 -7.70
N PHE A 280 -4.66 3.94 -8.52
CA PHE A 280 -6.08 3.94 -8.11
C PHE A 280 -6.74 2.55 -8.25
N GLN A 281 -5.98 1.54 -8.66
CA GLN A 281 -6.41 0.14 -8.72
C GLN A 281 -7.69 -0.07 -9.55
N LEU A 282 -7.82 0.63 -10.68
CA LEU A 282 -9.01 0.60 -11.52
C LEU A 282 -9.38 -0.83 -11.96
N LYS A 283 -8.39 -1.67 -12.28
CA LYS A 283 -8.58 -3.08 -12.64
C LYS A 283 -9.30 -3.88 -11.54
N ARG A 284 -8.89 -3.70 -10.29
CA ARG A 284 -9.52 -4.37 -9.12
C ARG A 284 -10.94 -3.86 -8.89
N ALA A 285 -11.15 -2.55 -9.07
CA ALA A 285 -12.48 -1.97 -8.96
C ALA A 285 -13.43 -2.52 -10.04
N ALA A 286 -12.96 -2.65 -11.28
CA ALA A 286 -13.73 -3.21 -12.40
C ALA A 286 -14.12 -4.69 -12.14
N VAL A 287 -13.17 -5.50 -11.66
CA VAL A 287 -13.47 -6.89 -11.23
C VAL A 287 -14.53 -6.91 -10.13
N GLY A 288 -14.39 -6.09 -9.08
CA GLY A 288 -15.37 -6.00 -8.00
C GLY A 288 -16.76 -5.58 -8.48
N GLN A 289 -16.84 -4.57 -9.35
CA GLN A 289 -18.09 -4.09 -9.94
C GLN A 289 -18.77 -5.18 -10.77
N TYR A 290 -18.02 -5.93 -11.57
CA TYR A 290 -18.56 -7.06 -12.33
C TYR A 290 -19.08 -8.17 -11.40
N ILE A 291 -18.32 -8.53 -10.36
CA ILE A 291 -18.76 -9.52 -9.36
C ILE A 291 -20.08 -9.12 -8.68
N ALA A 292 -20.31 -7.82 -8.49
CA ALA A 292 -21.56 -7.31 -7.91
C ALA A 292 -22.79 -7.54 -8.80
N THR A 293 -22.63 -7.70 -10.12
CA THR A 293 -23.75 -7.89 -11.06
C THR A 293 -24.18 -9.35 -11.19
N LEU A 294 -23.33 -10.30 -10.78
CA LEU A 294 -23.59 -11.73 -10.91
C LEU A 294 -24.68 -12.21 -9.91
N PRO A 295 -25.50 -13.22 -10.25
CA PRO A 295 -26.47 -13.82 -9.33
C PRO A 295 -25.82 -14.40 -8.07
N GLN A 296 -26.46 -14.28 -6.91
CA GLN A 296 -25.92 -14.80 -5.62
C GLN A 296 -25.69 -16.31 -5.60
N THR A 297 -26.42 -17.06 -6.43
CA THR A 297 -26.29 -18.52 -6.58
C THR A 297 -25.08 -18.94 -7.39
N GLU A 298 -24.41 -18.02 -8.08
CA GLU A 298 -23.27 -18.31 -8.94
C GLU A 298 -21.99 -18.42 -8.12
N GLN A 299 -21.22 -19.49 -8.36
CA GLN A 299 -19.88 -19.63 -7.81
C GLN A 299 -18.94 -18.70 -8.57
N ILE A 300 -18.10 -17.95 -7.84
CA ILE A 300 -17.20 -16.97 -8.44
C ILE A 300 -15.78 -17.29 -8.04
N LEU A 301 -14.92 -17.38 -9.05
CA LEU A 301 -13.48 -17.54 -8.89
C LEU A 301 -12.75 -16.37 -9.52
N VAL A 302 -11.79 -15.79 -8.79
CA VAL A 302 -10.96 -14.69 -9.27
C VAL A 302 -9.51 -15.13 -9.37
N SER A 303 -8.85 -14.80 -10.47
CA SER A 303 -7.41 -15.09 -10.66
C SER A 303 -6.71 -14.00 -11.47
N PRO A 304 -5.45 -13.65 -11.15
CA PRO A 304 -4.70 -14.05 -9.96
C PRO A 304 -4.96 -13.11 -8.76
N LEU A 305 -5.94 -12.21 -8.89
CA LEU A 305 -6.24 -11.22 -7.85
C LEU A 305 -6.92 -11.88 -6.64
N GLN A 306 -6.49 -11.49 -5.43
CA GLN A 306 -7.11 -11.96 -4.19
C GLN A 306 -8.49 -11.31 -3.97
N PRO A 307 -9.60 -12.09 -3.85
CA PRO A 307 -10.93 -11.53 -3.62
C PRO A 307 -11.08 -10.75 -2.32
N SER A 308 -10.27 -11.07 -1.31
CA SER A 308 -10.24 -10.40 -0.01
C SER A 308 -9.70 -8.96 -0.09
N HIS A 309 -9.10 -8.58 -1.22
CA HIS A 309 -8.55 -7.25 -1.43
C HIS A 309 -9.64 -6.17 -1.20
N PRO A 310 -9.40 -5.12 -0.38
CA PRO A 310 -10.42 -4.15 0.02
C PRO A 310 -11.16 -3.49 -1.15
N THR A 311 -10.45 -3.15 -2.22
CA THR A 311 -11.04 -2.59 -3.45
C THR A 311 -12.04 -3.54 -4.12
N ILE A 312 -11.71 -4.83 -4.24
CA ILE A 312 -12.64 -5.82 -4.80
C ILE A 312 -13.84 -5.96 -3.88
N ARG A 313 -13.61 -6.14 -2.57
CA ARG A 313 -14.68 -6.27 -1.57
C ARG A 313 -15.63 -5.08 -1.54
N LEU A 314 -15.10 -3.86 -1.58
CA LEU A 314 -15.92 -2.65 -1.59
C LEU A 314 -16.79 -2.58 -2.84
N HIS A 315 -16.19 -2.83 -4.01
CA HIS A 315 -16.89 -2.74 -5.28
C HIS A 315 -17.81 -3.94 -5.58
N SER A 316 -17.60 -5.08 -4.91
CA SER A 316 -18.48 -6.25 -4.96
C SER A 316 -19.66 -6.17 -3.99
N ASN A 317 -19.91 -5.01 -3.36
CA ASN A 317 -20.91 -4.85 -2.29
C ASN A 317 -20.70 -5.83 -1.12
N LEU A 318 -19.43 -6.05 -0.74
CA LEU A 318 -18.99 -6.98 0.30
C LEU A 318 -19.44 -8.43 0.09
N ARG A 319 -19.78 -8.81 -1.15
CA ARG A 319 -20.26 -10.14 -1.50
C ARG A 319 -19.37 -11.25 -0.94
N GLU A 320 -20.01 -12.21 -0.29
CA GLU A 320 -19.39 -13.41 0.26
C GLU A 320 -19.33 -14.54 -0.78
N GLY A 321 -18.59 -15.61 -0.49
CA GLY A 321 -18.49 -16.78 -1.36
C GLY A 321 -17.65 -16.58 -2.63
N VAL A 322 -16.97 -15.43 -2.78
CA VAL A 322 -16.00 -15.20 -3.86
C VAL A 322 -14.67 -15.85 -3.48
N ARG A 323 -14.23 -16.83 -4.28
CA ARG A 323 -13.00 -17.58 -4.04
C ARG A 323 -11.88 -17.12 -4.98
N GLY A 324 -10.64 -17.26 -4.53
CA GLY A 324 -9.45 -16.83 -5.27
C GLY A 324 -8.59 -18.03 -5.61
N TYR A 325 -7.89 -17.96 -6.74
CA TYR A 325 -6.82 -18.88 -7.09
C TYR A 325 -5.77 -18.14 -7.94
N ASN A 326 -4.64 -18.79 -8.21
CA ASN A 326 -3.61 -18.22 -9.09
C ASN A 326 -3.38 -19.13 -10.30
N GLY A 327 -3.90 -18.72 -11.46
CA GLY A 327 -3.79 -19.46 -12.72
C GLY A 327 -2.38 -19.77 -13.20
N ARG A 328 -1.33 -19.17 -12.63
CA ARG A 328 0.09 -19.47 -12.93
C ARG A 328 0.59 -20.73 -12.24
N SER A 329 0.11 -21.00 -11.03
CA SER A 329 0.52 -22.14 -10.21
C SER A 329 -0.57 -23.21 -10.18
N CYS A 330 -1.84 -22.84 -10.18
CA CYS A 330 -2.91 -23.84 -10.14
C CYS A 330 -4.23 -23.41 -10.81
N LEU A 331 -5.12 -24.39 -10.98
CA LEU A 331 -6.50 -24.17 -11.40
C LEU A 331 -7.45 -24.81 -10.39
N LEU A 332 -8.30 -23.98 -9.76
CA LEU A 332 -9.38 -24.42 -8.89
C LEU A 332 -10.66 -24.66 -9.71
N MET A 333 -11.25 -25.85 -9.55
CA MET A 333 -12.39 -26.34 -10.31
C MET A 333 -13.46 -26.84 -9.34
N PRO A 334 -14.39 -25.97 -8.91
CA PRO A 334 -15.41 -26.30 -7.94
C PRO A 334 -16.30 -27.46 -8.36
N ASP A 335 -17.01 -28.05 -7.39
CA ASP A 335 -18.13 -28.93 -7.73
C ASP A 335 -19.21 -28.16 -8.51
N ARG A 336 -19.43 -28.59 -9.74
CA ARG A 336 -20.36 -28.00 -10.71
C ARG A 336 -21.72 -28.71 -10.74
N ARG A 337 -21.99 -29.61 -9.80
CA ARG A 337 -23.30 -30.23 -9.62
C ARG A 337 -24.32 -29.27 -8.99
N THR A 338 -23.85 -28.23 -8.32
CA THR A 338 -24.68 -27.36 -7.46
C THR A 338 -24.91 -25.96 -8.04
N ALA A 339 -23.96 -25.42 -8.80
CA ALA A 339 -24.07 -24.10 -9.43
C ALA A 339 -23.22 -23.97 -10.70
N ALA A 340 -23.55 -22.99 -11.54
CA ALA A 340 -22.63 -22.51 -12.58
C ALA A 340 -21.45 -21.77 -11.93
N THR A 341 -20.31 -21.76 -12.61
CA THR A 341 -19.07 -21.13 -12.11
C THR A 341 -18.60 -20.07 -13.08
N THR A 342 -18.43 -18.84 -12.61
CA THR A 342 -17.82 -17.75 -13.37
C THR A 342 -16.40 -17.50 -12.90
N TYR A 343 -15.45 -17.62 -13.82
CA TYR A 343 -14.03 -17.32 -13.64
C TYR A 343 -13.75 -15.90 -14.12
N VAL A 344 -13.38 -15.00 -13.21
CA VAL A 344 -12.93 -13.64 -13.53
C VAL A 344 -11.41 -13.63 -13.52
N ILE A 345 -10.81 -13.66 -14.71
CA ILE A 345 -9.37 -13.73 -14.90
C ILE A 345 -8.82 -12.38 -15.38
N SER A 346 -7.55 -12.11 -15.10
CA SER A 346 -6.80 -10.95 -15.62
C SER A 346 -5.73 -11.42 -16.62
N PRO A 347 -6.02 -11.43 -17.94
CA PRO A 347 -5.11 -11.95 -18.96
C PRO A 347 -3.80 -11.17 -19.07
N ASP A 348 -3.82 -9.86 -18.79
CA ASP A 348 -2.64 -9.00 -18.73
C ASP A 348 -1.62 -9.45 -17.67
N ILE A 349 -2.07 -10.16 -16.63
CA ILE A 349 -1.19 -10.74 -15.61
C ILE A 349 -0.83 -12.19 -15.97
N HIS A 350 -1.71 -12.95 -16.62
CA HIS A 350 -1.40 -14.30 -17.08
C HIS A 350 -2.18 -14.66 -18.35
N GLU A 351 -1.50 -14.52 -19.49
CA GLU A 351 -2.06 -14.63 -20.83
C GLU A 351 -2.72 -15.99 -21.10
N ASN A 352 -2.15 -17.06 -20.54
CA ASN A 352 -2.60 -18.43 -20.78
C ASN A 352 -3.82 -18.87 -19.95
N SER A 353 -4.30 -18.03 -19.02
CA SER A 353 -5.44 -18.39 -18.14
C SER A 353 -6.68 -18.78 -18.92
N LEU A 354 -7.02 -18.02 -19.98
CA LEU A 354 -8.21 -18.27 -20.78
C LEU A 354 -8.06 -19.55 -21.61
N ALA A 355 -6.88 -19.77 -22.19
CA ALA A 355 -6.59 -20.98 -22.96
C ALA A 355 -6.68 -22.24 -22.09
N LEU A 356 -6.16 -22.17 -20.86
CA LEU A 356 -6.26 -23.26 -19.89
C LEU A 356 -7.71 -23.56 -19.52
N LEU A 357 -8.52 -22.52 -19.24
CA LEU A 357 -9.95 -22.67 -18.94
C LEU A 357 -10.71 -23.29 -20.11
N LYS A 358 -10.50 -22.81 -21.35
CA LYS A 358 -11.12 -23.38 -22.57
C LYS A 358 -10.72 -24.84 -22.78
N ARG A 359 -9.48 -25.21 -22.45
CA ARG A 359 -8.99 -26.59 -22.57
C ARG A 359 -9.67 -27.55 -21.59
N HIS A 360 -9.92 -27.12 -20.35
CA HIS A 360 -10.59 -27.95 -19.33
C HIS A 360 -12.13 -27.88 -19.42
N PHE A 361 -12.68 -26.75 -19.86
CA PHE A 361 -14.12 -26.49 -19.91
C PHE A 361 -14.56 -25.97 -21.28
N PRO A 362 -14.49 -26.78 -22.35
CA PRO A 362 -14.81 -26.32 -23.70
C PRO A 362 -16.26 -25.84 -23.88
N SER A 363 -17.18 -26.25 -22.99
CA SER A 363 -18.58 -25.78 -22.97
C SER A 363 -18.75 -24.40 -22.33
N GLY A 364 -17.70 -23.82 -21.74
CA GLY A 364 -17.74 -22.48 -21.18
C GLY A 364 -17.62 -21.40 -22.25
N GLU A 365 -18.11 -20.21 -21.93
CA GLU A 365 -18.14 -19.08 -22.85
C GLU A 365 -17.61 -17.80 -22.17
N VAL A 366 -17.04 -16.90 -22.97
CA VAL A 366 -16.69 -15.56 -22.49
C VAL A 366 -17.97 -14.74 -22.44
N VAL A 367 -18.35 -14.30 -21.24
CA VAL A 367 -19.60 -13.55 -21.00
C VAL A 367 -19.37 -12.06 -20.80
N ALA A 368 -18.15 -11.65 -20.46
CA ALA A 368 -17.77 -10.25 -20.35
C ALA A 368 -16.26 -10.06 -20.53
N GLU A 369 -15.87 -8.91 -21.08
CA GLU A 369 -14.48 -8.47 -21.18
C GLU A 369 -14.44 -6.97 -20.82
N ALA A 370 -13.51 -6.57 -19.97
CA ALA A 370 -13.28 -5.16 -19.71
C ALA A 370 -12.36 -4.55 -20.76
N PRO A 371 -12.60 -3.30 -21.19
CA PRO A 371 -11.62 -2.54 -21.96
C PRO A 371 -10.26 -2.51 -21.24
N SER A 372 -9.16 -2.48 -22.00
CA SER A 372 -7.84 -2.25 -21.42
C SER A 372 -7.78 -0.84 -20.84
N SER A 373 -7.44 -0.73 -19.56
CA SER A 373 -7.18 0.56 -18.92
C SER A 373 -5.78 1.10 -19.21
N VAL A 374 -4.85 0.25 -19.65
CA VAL A 374 -3.45 0.62 -19.93
C VAL A 374 -3.13 0.37 -21.40
N ASN A 375 -3.97 0.85 -22.32
CA ASN A 375 -3.75 0.83 -23.79
C ASN A 375 -3.01 -0.42 -24.30
N SER A 376 -3.34 -1.58 -23.74
CA SER A 376 -2.73 -2.88 -23.99
C SER A 376 -3.65 -3.68 -24.89
N ASP A 377 -3.08 -4.59 -25.67
CA ASP A 377 -3.86 -5.48 -26.53
C ASP A 377 -4.75 -6.44 -25.72
N LEU A 378 -4.42 -6.65 -24.43
CA LEU A 378 -5.16 -7.51 -23.51
C LEU A 378 -6.17 -6.72 -22.67
N PRO A 379 -7.38 -7.26 -22.43
CA PRO A 379 -8.38 -6.68 -21.54
C PRO A 379 -7.95 -6.75 -20.06
N ASP A 380 -8.47 -5.83 -19.25
CA ASP A 380 -8.18 -5.79 -17.80
C ASP A 380 -8.70 -7.01 -17.04
N TYR A 381 -9.86 -7.51 -17.48
CA TYR A 381 -10.38 -8.79 -17.05
C TYR A 381 -11.18 -9.45 -18.17
N VAL A 382 -11.27 -10.77 -18.11
CA VAL A 382 -12.18 -11.61 -18.90
C VAL A 382 -12.99 -12.44 -17.93
N ALA A 383 -14.31 -12.48 -18.11
CA ALA A 383 -15.20 -13.35 -17.38
C ALA A 383 -15.55 -14.55 -18.25
N TYR A 384 -15.12 -15.72 -17.82
CA TYR A 384 -15.39 -17.00 -18.48
C TYR A 384 -16.37 -17.81 -17.64
N ARG A 385 -17.57 -18.03 -18.18
CA ARG A 385 -18.66 -18.71 -17.48
C ARG A 385 -18.75 -20.17 -17.92
N VAL A 386 -18.69 -21.07 -16.95
CA VAL A 386 -18.85 -22.51 -17.13
C VAL A 386 -20.26 -22.89 -16.65
N PRO A 387 -21.11 -23.47 -17.50
CA PRO A 387 -22.49 -23.80 -17.14
C PRO A 387 -22.55 -24.93 -16.09
N LEU A 388 -23.67 -24.96 -15.36
CA LEU A 388 -24.01 -26.05 -14.43
C LEU A 388 -23.91 -27.41 -15.16
N GLY A 389 -23.31 -28.41 -14.51
CA GLY A 389 -23.18 -29.76 -15.07
C GLY A 389 -22.21 -29.91 -16.23
N ALA A 390 -21.43 -28.87 -16.57
CA ALA A 390 -20.39 -28.97 -17.58
C ALA A 390 -19.43 -30.14 -17.29
N THR A 391 -19.04 -30.89 -18.31
CA THR A 391 -18.07 -31.98 -18.18
C THR A 391 -16.65 -31.43 -18.13
N LEU A 392 -15.80 -32.00 -17.28
CA LEU A 392 -14.36 -31.71 -17.30
C LEU A 392 -13.74 -32.44 -18.50
N ASN A 393 -13.04 -31.70 -19.37
CA ASN A 393 -12.20 -32.27 -20.41
C ASN A 393 -10.74 -32.40 -19.92
N ASN A 394 -9.98 -33.31 -20.52
CA ASN A 394 -8.60 -33.63 -20.15
C ASN A 394 -8.45 -34.11 -18.69
N ARG A 395 -8.95 -35.32 -18.41
CA ARG A 395 -8.63 -36.02 -17.17
C ARG A 395 -7.14 -36.37 -17.15
N PRO A 396 -6.50 -36.45 -15.95
CA PRO A 396 -5.09 -36.79 -15.85
C PRO A 396 -4.81 -38.12 -16.54
N LYS A 397 -3.71 -38.17 -17.31
CA LYS A 397 -3.28 -39.39 -18.01
C LYS A 397 -2.96 -40.52 -17.05
N SER A 398 -2.24 -40.22 -15.97
CA SER A 398 -1.93 -41.18 -14.91
C SER A 398 -2.98 -41.09 -13.83
N VAL A 399 -3.78 -42.13 -13.68
CA VAL A 399 -4.82 -42.20 -12.64
C VAL A 399 -4.19 -42.69 -11.34
N ALA A 400 -4.34 -41.90 -10.29
CA ALA A 400 -4.11 -42.35 -8.92
C ALA A 400 -5.50 -42.40 -8.25
N ASN A 401 -5.74 -43.38 -7.40
CA ASN A 401 -6.97 -43.46 -6.61
C ASN A 401 -6.58 -43.80 -5.17
N VAL A 402 -5.84 -42.87 -4.56
CA VAL A 402 -5.38 -42.95 -3.17
C VAL A 402 -5.80 -41.69 -2.44
N SER A 403 -5.92 -41.77 -1.12
CA SER A 403 -6.29 -40.62 -0.30
C SER A 403 -5.48 -40.54 0.99
N TRP A 404 -5.14 -39.32 1.38
CA TRP A 404 -4.58 -39.01 2.69
C TRP A 404 -5.71 -38.68 3.67
N GLU A 405 -5.76 -39.42 4.78
CA GLU A 405 -6.76 -39.28 5.85
C GLU A 405 -8.24 -39.29 5.37
N ASN A 406 -8.52 -39.89 4.21
CA ASN A 406 -9.82 -39.82 3.52
C ASN A 406 -10.32 -38.38 3.26
N GLN A 407 -9.43 -37.39 3.27
CA GLN A 407 -9.75 -35.97 3.09
C GLN A 407 -9.21 -35.43 1.75
N ILE A 408 -7.97 -35.79 1.43
CA ILE A 408 -7.29 -35.33 0.21
C ILE A 408 -7.15 -36.54 -0.71
N LYS A 409 -7.87 -36.56 -1.83
CA LYS A 409 -7.79 -37.65 -2.79
C LYS A 409 -6.92 -37.23 -3.97
N LEU A 410 -5.88 -37.99 -4.27
CA LEU A 410 -5.15 -37.85 -5.53
C LEU A 410 -5.96 -38.54 -6.62
N VAL A 411 -6.41 -37.78 -7.61
CA VAL A 411 -7.12 -38.26 -8.80
C VAL A 411 -6.13 -38.72 -9.87
N GLY A 412 -4.98 -38.08 -9.93
CA GLY A 412 -3.96 -38.39 -10.91
C GLY A 412 -2.88 -37.33 -11.00
N TYR A 413 -1.97 -37.53 -11.94
CA TYR A 413 -0.89 -36.60 -12.19
C TYR A 413 -0.48 -36.60 -13.67
N GLU A 414 0.22 -35.55 -14.09
CA GLU A 414 0.82 -35.44 -15.41
C GLU A 414 2.22 -34.87 -15.27
N LEU A 415 3.21 -35.66 -15.72
CA LEU A 415 4.59 -35.25 -15.81
C LEU A 415 4.89 -34.85 -17.26
N GLN A 416 5.60 -33.73 -17.45
CA GLN A 416 5.92 -33.24 -18.79
C GLN A 416 6.90 -34.17 -19.52
N GLU A 417 7.96 -34.60 -18.83
CA GLU A 417 9.03 -35.45 -19.37
C GLU A 417 9.49 -36.47 -18.31
N THR A 418 9.77 -37.71 -18.72
CA THR A 418 10.29 -38.78 -17.84
C THR A 418 11.80 -38.94 -17.94
N THR A 419 12.44 -38.27 -18.91
CA THR A 419 13.88 -38.18 -19.06
C THR A 419 14.28 -36.76 -18.71
N LEU A 420 15.17 -36.60 -17.74
CA LEU A 420 15.52 -35.33 -17.11
C LEU A 420 17.01 -35.04 -17.32
N GLN A 421 17.36 -33.76 -17.31
CA GLN A 421 18.75 -33.30 -17.34
C GLN A 421 19.08 -32.56 -16.04
N PRO A 422 20.32 -32.65 -15.52
CA PRO A 422 20.78 -31.78 -14.44
C PRO A 422 20.58 -30.30 -14.79
N ASP A 423 20.45 -29.45 -13.77
CA ASP A 423 20.25 -27.99 -13.91
C ASP A 423 18.99 -27.56 -14.70
N THR A 424 18.02 -28.46 -14.88
CA THR A 424 16.72 -28.15 -15.50
C THR A 424 15.57 -28.15 -14.48
N GLU A 425 14.39 -27.69 -14.90
CA GLU A 425 13.18 -27.69 -14.07
C GLU A 425 12.27 -28.87 -14.43
N LEU A 426 11.91 -29.68 -13.43
CA LEU A 426 10.88 -30.69 -13.56
C LEU A 426 9.51 -30.08 -13.25
N VAL A 427 8.57 -30.18 -14.20
CA VAL A 427 7.19 -29.69 -14.06
C VAL A 427 6.22 -30.86 -13.90
N LEU A 428 5.57 -30.93 -12.74
CA LEU A 428 4.61 -31.95 -12.35
C LEU A 428 3.24 -31.32 -12.06
N ASN A 429 2.21 -31.75 -12.79
CA ASN A 429 0.83 -31.36 -12.48
C ASN A 429 0.15 -32.42 -11.63
N LEU A 430 -0.32 -32.05 -10.45
CA LEU A 430 -1.03 -32.92 -9.52
C LEU A 430 -2.52 -32.59 -9.54
N TYR A 431 -3.36 -33.61 -9.59
CA TYR A 431 -4.81 -33.46 -9.64
C TYR A 431 -5.44 -34.00 -8.35
N TYR A 432 -6.03 -33.12 -7.56
CA TYR A 432 -6.67 -33.45 -6.29
C TYR A 432 -8.18 -33.33 -6.36
N GLU A 433 -8.86 -34.13 -5.53
CA GLU A 433 -10.27 -33.98 -5.19
C GLU A 433 -10.38 -33.84 -3.66
N ALA A 434 -11.08 -32.80 -3.21
CA ALA A 434 -11.43 -32.63 -1.81
C ALA A 434 -12.53 -33.63 -1.45
N ALA A 435 -12.18 -34.69 -0.71
CA ALA A 435 -13.14 -35.72 -0.31
C ALA A 435 -13.95 -35.32 0.94
N ALA A 436 -13.43 -34.37 1.73
CA ALA A 436 -14.11 -33.78 2.86
C ALA A 436 -13.55 -32.37 3.16
N GLU A 437 -14.30 -31.57 3.91
CA GLU A 437 -13.82 -30.29 4.44
C GLU A 437 -12.68 -30.51 5.45
N MET A 438 -11.68 -29.62 5.43
CA MET A 438 -10.48 -29.73 6.26
C MET A 438 -10.35 -28.51 7.19
N MET A 439 -10.09 -28.76 8.47
CA MET A 439 -9.98 -27.68 9.47
C MET A 439 -8.58 -27.06 9.57
N VAL A 440 -7.57 -27.71 8.99
CA VAL A 440 -6.16 -27.30 9.04
C VAL A 440 -5.55 -27.32 7.65
N SER A 441 -4.58 -26.43 7.43
CA SER A 441 -3.77 -26.47 6.21
C SER A 441 -2.74 -27.59 6.30
N TYR A 442 -2.57 -28.31 5.19
CA TYR A 442 -1.55 -29.33 5.03
C TYR A 442 -0.56 -28.90 3.96
N THR A 443 0.71 -29.27 4.17
CA THR A 443 1.79 -29.06 3.22
C THR A 443 1.93 -30.30 2.36
N VAL A 444 1.89 -30.12 1.03
CA VAL A 444 2.29 -31.16 0.08
C VAL A 444 3.80 -31.14 -0.07
N PHE A 445 4.40 -32.33 -0.13
CA PHE A 445 5.79 -32.47 -0.53
C PHE A 445 5.92 -33.37 -1.76
N VAL A 446 6.82 -32.98 -2.66
CA VAL A 446 7.27 -33.80 -3.78
C VAL A 446 8.78 -33.93 -3.67
N HIS A 447 9.28 -35.15 -3.50
CA HIS A 447 10.71 -35.45 -3.35
C HIS A 447 11.20 -36.30 -4.53
N LEU A 448 12.37 -35.94 -5.06
CA LEU A 448 13.13 -36.75 -6.02
C LEU A 448 14.20 -37.53 -5.25
N VAL A 449 14.10 -38.86 -5.28
CA VAL A 449 15.03 -39.76 -4.57
C VAL A 449 15.56 -40.83 -5.52
N PRO A 450 16.75 -41.42 -5.29
CA PRO A 450 17.23 -42.55 -6.10
C PRO A 450 16.27 -43.74 -5.95
N GLN A 451 15.99 -44.44 -7.06
CA GLN A 451 15.02 -45.56 -7.06
C GLN A 451 15.47 -46.73 -6.17
N ASP A 452 16.77 -47.05 -6.19
CA ASP A 452 17.36 -48.20 -5.51
C ASP A 452 18.24 -47.80 -4.32
N ASP A 453 17.91 -46.73 -3.59
CA ASP A 453 18.70 -46.30 -2.42
C ASP A 453 18.59 -47.36 -1.29
N PRO A 454 19.70 -48.03 -0.90
CA PRO A 454 19.68 -49.03 0.17
C PRO A 454 19.50 -48.41 1.56
N ASN A 455 19.56 -47.08 1.69
CA ASN A 455 19.38 -46.41 2.97
C ASN A 455 17.89 -46.34 3.37
N PRO A 456 17.56 -46.58 4.66
CA PRO A 456 16.19 -46.46 5.17
C PRO A 456 15.66 -45.02 5.13
N THR A 457 16.54 -44.03 4.98
CA THR A 457 16.21 -42.64 4.66
C THR A 457 16.96 -42.26 3.39
N PRO A 458 16.29 -42.31 2.22
CA PRO A 458 16.95 -42.05 0.96
C PRO A 458 17.39 -40.59 0.84
N THR A 459 18.46 -40.35 0.08
CA THR A 459 18.92 -38.98 -0.18
C THR A 459 17.90 -38.24 -1.06
N VAL A 460 17.45 -37.07 -0.62
CA VAL A 460 16.53 -36.21 -1.39
C VAL A 460 17.37 -35.26 -2.24
N TRP A 461 17.37 -35.46 -3.56
CA TRP A 461 18.17 -34.66 -4.49
C TRP A 461 17.49 -33.35 -4.90
N ALA A 462 16.17 -33.38 -5.00
CA ALA A 462 15.35 -32.21 -5.23
C ALA A 462 14.04 -32.35 -4.47
N GLN A 463 13.49 -31.24 -3.99
CA GLN A 463 12.23 -31.24 -3.27
C GLN A 463 11.42 -29.97 -3.51
N HIS A 464 10.11 -30.10 -3.35
CA HIS A 464 9.19 -28.99 -3.26
C HIS A 464 8.21 -29.24 -2.13
N ASP A 465 8.21 -28.37 -1.12
CA ASP A 465 7.36 -28.44 0.05
C ASP A 465 6.57 -27.13 0.17
N SER A 466 5.26 -27.17 -0.07
CA SER A 466 4.40 -25.99 0.04
C SER A 466 2.95 -26.37 0.36
N GLU A 467 2.16 -25.44 0.88
CA GLU A 467 0.72 -25.61 0.83
C GLU A 467 0.29 -25.64 -0.66
N PRO A 468 -0.69 -26.48 -1.05
CA PRO A 468 -1.14 -26.57 -2.44
C PRO A 468 -1.43 -25.20 -3.07
N CYS A 469 -1.23 -25.09 -4.39
CA CYS A 469 -1.35 -23.82 -5.13
C CYS A 469 -0.40 -22.72 -4.62
N GLU A 470 0.79 -23.06 -4.11
CA GLU A 470 1.73 -22.11 -3.47
C GLU A 470 1.08 -21.33 -2.31
N GLY A 471 0.17 -21.98 -1.56
CA GLY A 471 -0.57 -21.37 -0.44
C GLY A 471 -1.68 -20.39 -0.85
N VAL A 472 -1.98 -20.22 -2.14
CA VAL A 472 -3.10 -19.39 -2.58
C VAL A 472 -4.45 -20.07 -2.31
N VAL A 473 -4.47 -21.41 -2.37
CA VAL A 473 -5.66 -22.24 -2.11
C VAL A 473 -5.28 -23.34 -1.12
N PRO A 474 -5.03 -22.98 0.16
CA PRO A 474 -4.66 -23.95 1.19
C PRO A 474 -5.75 -24.99 1.40
N THR A 475 -5.39 -26.19 1.87
CA THR A 475 -6.34 -27.31 1.98
C THR A 475 -7.56 -27.01 2.87
N ASN A 476 -7.42 -26.15 3.88
CA ASN A 476 -8.55 -25.72 4.73
C ASN A 476 -9.52 -24.74 4.04
N SER A 477 -9.21 -24.29 2.83
CA SER A 477 -10.11 -23.47 2.00
C SER A 477 -10.88 -24.32 0.97
N TRP A 478 -10.55 -25.60 0.85
CA TRP A 478 -11.19 -26.51 -0.09
C TRP A 478 -12.58 -26.89 0.40
N GLN A 479 -13.52 -26.95 -0.53
CA GLN A 479 -14.88 -27.43 -0.30
C GLN A 479 -14.99 -28.85 -0.83
N GLU A 480 -15.82 -29.69 -0.21
CA GLU A 480 -16.07 -31.05 -0.67
C GLU A 480 -16.46 -31.06 -2.17
N GLY A 481 -15.79 -31.91 -2.94
CA GLY A 481 -15.97 -32.02 -4.39
C GLY A 481 -15.18 -31.02 -5.23
N ASP A 482 -14.45 -30.07 -4.62
CA ASP A 482 -13.48 -29.25 -5.36
C ASP A 482 -12.43 -30.14 -6.01
N LEU A 483 -12.15 -29.87 -7.28
CA LEU A 483 -11.02 -30.41 -8.03
C LEU A 483 -9.95 -29.34 -8.19
N LEU A 484 -8.69 -29.73 -8.01
CA LEU A 484 -7.55 -28.82 -8.18
C LEU A 484 -6.55 -29.42 -9.15
N ARG A 485 -6.00 -28.59 -10.03
CA ARG A 485 -4.79 -28.90 -10.80
C ARG A 485 -3.67 -28.02 -10.27
N ASP A 486 -2.74 -28.60 -9.52
CA ASP A 486 -1.62 -27.94 -8.88
C ASP A 486 -0.32 -28.18 -9.66
N THR A 487 0.40 -27.11 -10.03
CA THR A 487 1.65 -27.21 -10.79
C THR A 487 2.84 -27.12 -9.85
N VAL A 488 3.46 -28.25 -9.57
CA VAL A 488 4.67 -28.34 -8.76
C VAL A 488 5.90 -28.26 -9.67
N ARG A 489 6.86 -27.42 -9.28
CA ARG A 489 8.14 -27.23 -9.99
C ARG A 489 9.30 -27.61 -9.07
N LEU A 490 10.16 -28.51 -9.53
CA LEU A 490 11.37 -28.93 -8.83
C LEU A 490 12.58 -28.49 -9.65
N GLN A 491 13.41 -27.61 -9.09
CA GLN A 491 14.71 -27.29 -9.67
C GLN A 491 15.66 -28.48 -9.42
N LEU A 492 16.17 -29.05 -10.50
CA LEU A 492 17.14 -30.13 -10.42
C LEU A 492 18.55 -29.54 -10.19
N PRO A 493 19.34 -30.12 -9.28
CA PRO A 493 20.68 -29.60 -9.03
C PRO A 493 21.62 -29.92 -10.19
N ALA A 494 22.64 -29.09 -10.38
CA ALA A 494 23.61 -29.26 -11.47
C ALA A 494 24.53 -30.48 -11.29
N ASP A 495 24.68 -30.96 -10.05
CA ASP A 495 25.46 -32.15 -9.70
C ASP A 495 24.61 -33.42 -9.58
N LEU A 496 23.37 -33.41 -10.10
CA LEU A 496 22.46 -34.57 -10.10
C LEU A 496 23.06 -35.72 -10.93
N PRO A 497 23.42 -36.87 -10.32
CA PRO A 497 24.05 -37.96 -11.05
C PRO A 497 23.09 -38.65 -12.03
N ASP A 498 23.65 -39.21 -13.10
CA ASP A 498 22.93 -40.10 -13.99
C ASP A 498 22.35 -41.30 -13.23
N GLY A 499 21.11 -41.68 -13.55
CA GLY A 499 20.47 -42.84 -12.92
C GLY A 499 18.96 -42.84 -12.98
N GLN A 500 18.37 -43.83 -12.30
CA GLN A 500 16.93 -43.93 -12.10
C GLN A 500 16.55 -43.33 -10.75
N TYR A 501 15.54 -42.48 -10.79
CA TYR A 501 14.99 -41.80 -9.63
C TYR A 501 13.49 -42.05 -9.53
N GLN A 502 12.96 -41.90 -8.33
CA GLN A 502 11.54 -42.03 -8.03
C GLN A 502 11.02 -40.69 -7.51
N LEU A 503 9.86 -40.28 -8.01
CA LEU A 503 9.09 -39.18 -7.42
C LEU A 503 8.19 -39.69 -6.30
N LEU A 504 8.36 -39.10 -5.13
CA LEU A 504 7.60 -39.38 -3.92
C LEU A 504 6.68 -38.21 -3.61
N LEU A 505 5.41 -38.48 -3.32
CA LEU A 505 4.40 -37.50 -2.97
C LEU A 505 3.80 -37.80 -1.61
N GLY A 506 3.58 -36.79 -0.77
CA GLY A 506 2.81 -36.94 0.44
C GLY A 506 2.35 -35.61 1.02
N PHE A 507 1.66 -35.69 2.16
CA PHE A 507 1.20 -34.53 2.92
C PHE A 507 1.68 -34.62 4.37
N TYR A 508 1.94 -33.47 4.98
CA TYR A 508 2.18 -33.36 6.42
C TYR A 508 1.56 -32.08 7.01
N ARG A 509 1.51 -32.03 8.34
CA ARG A 509 1.12 -30.83 9.10
C ARG A 509 2.36 -30.02 9.52
N TRP A 510 2.38 -28.74 9.20
CA TRP A 510 3.42 -27.79 9.65
C TRP A 510 2.96 -27.05 10.92
N PRO A 511 3.83 -26.83 11.91
CA PRO A 511 5.27 -27.14 11.96
C PRO A 511 5.62 -28.52 12.53
N GLU A 512 4.65 -29.37 12.88
CA GLU A 512 4.91 -30.65 13.56
C GLU A 512 5.57 -31.72 12.67
N LEU A 513 5.62 -31.50 11.35
CA LEU A 513 6.15 -32.43 10.33
C LEU A 513 5.51 -33.82 10.38
N THR A 514 4.30 -33.92 10.93
CA THR A 514 3.58 -35.20 11.05
C THR A 514 2.95 -35.55 9.71
N ARG A 515 3.41 -36.63 9.08
CA ARG A 515 2.90 -37.11 7.79
C ARG A 515 1.52 -37.75 7.92
N LEU A 516 0.69 -37.58 6.90
CA LEU A 516 -0.66 -38.12 6.83
C LEU A 516 -0.64 -39.57 6.35
N SER A 517 -1.58 -40.38 6.85
CA SER A 517 -1.71 -41.79 6.49
C SER A 517 -2.38 -41.96 5.13
N LEU A 518 -1.83 -42.84 4.31
CA LEU A 518 -2.34 -43.15 2.97
C LEU A 518 -3.37 -44.29 3.03
N THR A 519 -4.44 -44.14 2.25
CA THR A 519 -5.50 -45.14 2.07
C THR A 519 -5.66 -45.51 0.60
N ASP A 520 -6.07 -46.75 0.33
CA ASP A 520 -6.40 -47.23 -1.00
C ASP A 520 -7.78 -46.72 -1.48
N SER A 521 -8.11 -47.00 -2.74
CA SER A 521 -9.42 -46.67 -3.34
C SER A 521 -10.65 -47.22 -2.62
N ARG A 522 -10.48 -48.15 -1.66
CA ARG A 522 -11.54 -48.74 -0.83
C ARG A 522 -11.51 -48.22 0.61
N GLY A 523 -10.68 -47.22 0.90
CA GLY A 523 -10.53 -46.62 2.23
C GLY A 523 -9.72 -47.46 3.21
N ARG A 524 -8.97 -48.47 2.76
CA ARG A 524 -8.12 -49.28 3.64
C ARG A 524 -6.75 -48.61 3.80
N ALA A 525 -6.28 -48.51 5.03
CA ALA A 525 -4.94 -47.98 5.33
C ALA A 525 -3.84 -48.84 4.68
N LEU A 526 -2.86 -48.18 4.06
CA LEU A 526 -1.76 -48.82 3.32
C LEU A 526 -0.47 -48.98 4.13
N ASP A 527 -0.47 -48.63 5.43
CA ASP A 527 0.72 -48.54 6.30
C ASP A 527 1.90 -47.79 5.64
N LYS A 528 1.54 -46.76 4.87
CA LYS A 528 2.44 -45.85 4.16
C LYS A 528 1.92 -44.44 4.33
N THR A 529 2.83 -43.46 4.28
CA THR A 529 2.49 -42.02 4.30
C THR A 529 2.83 -41.32 2.98
N VAL A 530 3.46 -42.05 2.06
CA VAL A 530 3.99 -41.56 0.79
C VAL A 530 3.42 -42.39 -0.34
N TYR A 531 3.09 -41.73 -1.45
CA TYR A 531 2.72 -42.34 -2.71
C TYR A 531 3.88 -42.21 -3.72
N GLU A 532 4.28 -43.33 -4.30
CA GLU A 532 5.30 -43.40 -5.35
C GLU A 532 4.62 -43.09 -6.70
N LEU A 533 4.95 -41.96 -7.33
CA LEU A 533 4.30 -41.51 -8.57
C LEU A 533 4.74 -42.30 -9.79
N THR A 534 5.95 -42.01 -10.30
CA THR A 534 6.59 -42.67 -11.44
C THR A 534 8.10 -42.60 -11.29
N ALA A 535 8.80 -43.57 -11.88
CA ALA A 535 10.24 -43.49 -12.07
C ALA A 535 10.57 -42.48 -13.18
N VAL A 536 11.72 -41.83 -13.05
CA VAL A 536 12.29 -40.89 -14.03
C VAL A 536 13.77 -41.19 -14.20
N SER A 537 14.28 -40.98 -15.41
CA SER A 537 15.68 -41.22 -15.76
C SER A 537 16.41 -39.90 -15.88
N VAL A 538 17.52 -39.73 -15.17
CA VAL A 538 18.41 -38.58 -15.35
C VAL A 538 19.56 -38.98 -16.28
N ILE A 539 19.82 -38.15 -17.28
CA ILE A 539 20.91 -38.33 -18.25
C ILE A 539 21.58 -36.96 -18.46
N ASP A 540 22.86 -36.86 -18.14
CA ASP A 540 23.74 -35.76 -18.50
C ASP A 540 24.19 -35.94 -19.96
N LEU A 541 23.76 -35.04 -20.86
CA LEU A 541 23.98 -35.16 -22.31
C LEU A 541 25.30 -34.54 -22.78
#